data_AF-A0A1V6C0E1-F1
#
_entry.id   AF-A0A1V6C0E1-F1
#
_cell.length_a   1.000
_cell.length_b   1.000
_cell.length_c   1.000
_cell.angle_alpha   90.00
_cell.angle_beta   90.00
_cell.angle_gamma   90.00
#
_symmetry.space_group_name_H-M   'P 1'
#
loop_
_entity.id
_entity.type
_entity.pdbx_description
1 polymer ?
#
loop_
_entity_poly.entity_id
_entity_poly.type
_entity_poly.pdbx_seq_one_letter_code
_entity_poly.pdbx_strand_id
1 'polypeptide(L)'
;MAIGARRSLSLMYKKARRWKDAIALWQEIVAINPHDVFAVEELAKFYEHHTRNFGKALEMVRKLLDEARNLSNTERESLEHRLHRLHRHK
;
A
#
# COMPACT_ATOMS: atom_id res chain seq x y z
N MET A 1 -10.13 -1.89 17.97
CA MET A 1 -9.51 -0.63 17.50
C MET A 1 -9.74 -0.48 16.01
N ALA A 2 -10.42 0.59 15.59
CA ALA A 2 -10.95 0.74 14.23
C ALA A 2 -9.84 0.92 13.17
N ILE A 3 -9.88 0.12 12.11
CA ILE A 3 -9.00 0.28 10.92
C ILE A 3 -9.09 1.71 10.39
N GLY A 4 -10.28 2.31 10.37
CA GLY A 4 -10.49 3.70 9.97
C GLY A 4 -9.65 4.70 10.78
N ALA A 5 -9.55 4.54 12.10
CA ALA A 5 -8.73 5.41 12.94
C ALA A 5 -7.24 5.26 12.64
N ARG A 6 -6.76 4.02 12.41
CA ARG A 6 -5.37 3.76 11.99
C ARG A 6 -5.07 4.39 10.62
N ARG A 7 -5.99 4.31 9.66
CA ARG A 7 -5.84 4.96 8.35
C ARG A 7 -5.69 6.47 8.50
N SER A 8 -6.60 7.13 9.23
CA SER A 8 -6.52 8.57 9.46
C SER A 8 -5.22 8.98 10.14
N LEU A 9 -4.80 8.26 11.19
CA LEU A 9 -3.56 8.54 11.91
C LEU A 9 -2.32 8.36 11.01
N SER A 10 -2.29 7.31 10.19
CA SER A 10 -1.19 7.06 9.25
C SER A 10 -1.02 8.21 8.25
N LEU A 11 -2.13 8.81 7.78
CA LEU A 11 -2.10 9.96 6.88
C LEU A 11 -1.59 11.21 7.59
N MET A 12 -1.91 11.40 8.87
CA MET A 12 -1.34 12.51 9.66
C MET A 12 0.16 12.35 9.85
N TYR A 13 0.63 11.13 10.18
CA TYR A 13 2.06 10.85 10.28
C TYR A 13 2.80 11.05 8.95
N LYS A 14 2.22 10.60 7.84
CA LYS A 14 2.75 10.85 6.50
C LYS A 14 2.88 12.35 6.20
N LYS A 15 1.84 13.15 6.49
CA LYS A 15 1.88 14.62 6.32
C LYS A 15 2.97 15.27 7.19
N ALA A 16 3.19 14.75 8.39
CA ALA A 16 4.25 15.18 9.30
C ALA A 16 5.65 14.63 8.93
N ARG A 17 5.81 13.94 7.80
CA ARG A 17 7.05 13.23 7.39
C ARG A 17 7.54 12.20 8.41
N ARG A 18 6.66 11.74 9.31
CA ARG A 18 6.91 10.66 10.27
C ARG A 18 6.70 9.32 9.61
N TRP A 19 7.59 8.99 8.67
CA TRP A 19 7.44 7.82 7.81
C TRP A 19 7.43 6.50 8.59
N LYS A 20 8.31 6.35 9.59
CA LYS A 20 8.40 5.13 10.42
C LYS A 20 7.05 4.80 11.07
N ASP A 21 6.39 5.81 11.65
CA ASP A 21 5.11 5.63 12.32
C ASP A 21 3.97 5.34 11.34
N ALA A 22 3.97 6.00 10.17
CA ALA A 22 2.99 5.74 9.12
C ALA A 22 3.10 4.29 8.59
N ILE A 23 4.32 3.83 8.35
CA ILE A 23 4.60 2.47 7.87
C ILE A 23 4.16 1.42 8.88
N ALA A 24 4.45 1.63 10.17
CA ALA A 24 4.04 0.71 11.22
C ALA A 24 2.52 0.50 11.21
N LEU A 25 1.75 1.60 11.08
CA LEU A 25 0.29 1.52 10.98
C LEU A 25 -0.18 0.81 9.72
N TRP A 26 0.44 1.04 8.56
CA TRP A 26 0.08 0.33 7.34
C TRP A 26 0.41 -1.17 7.43
N GLN A 27 1.55 -1.52 8.02
CA GLN A 27 1.94 -2.92 8.28
C GLN A 27 0.96 -3.61 9.22
N GLU A 28 0.53 -2.93 10.30
CA GLU A 28 -0.53 -3.43 11.18
C GLU A 28 -1.84 -3.67 10.43
N ILE A 29 -2.25 -2.73 9.55
CA ILE A 29 -3.48 -2.89 8.78
C ILE A 29 -3.37 -4.09 7.82
N VAL A 30 -2.25 -4.24 7.11
CA VAL A 30 -2.01 -5.39 6.23
C VAL A 30 -1.94 -6.71 7.01
N ALA A 31 -1.40 -6.70 8.24
CA ALA A 31 -1.39 -7.90 9.08
C ALA A 31 -2.80 -8.32 9.51
N ILE A 32 -3.71 -7.37 9.71
CA ILE A 32 -5.13 -7.63 10.05
C ILE A 32 -5.92 -8.02 8.80
N ASN A 33 -5.71 -7.31 7.70
CA ASN A 33 -6.35 -7.54 6.42
C ASN A 33 -5.31 -7.41 5.29
N PRO A 34 -4.76 -8.55 4.82
CA PRO A 34 -3.79 -8.55 3.73
C PRO A 34 -4.31 -7.94 2.42
N HIS A 35 -5.65 -7.87 2.26
CA HIS A 35 -6.30 -7.33 1.07
C HIS A 35 -6.74 -5.86 1.24
N ASP A 36 -6.26 -5.15 2.26
CA ASP A 36 -6.56 -3.74 2.47
C ASP A 36 -5.87 -2.88 1.40
N VAL A 37 -6.61 -2.50 0.37
CA VAL A 37 -6.09 -1.74 -0.79
C VAL A 37 -5.37 -0.47 -0.38
N PHE A 38 -5.94 0.28 0.58
CA PHE A 38 -5.34 1.52 1.06
C PHE A 38 -3.95 1.28 1.66
N ALA A 39 -3.82 0.32 2.58
CA ALA A 39 -2.55 0.09 3.27
C ALA A 39 -1.49 -0.48 2.32
N VAL A 40 -1.88 -1.38 1.41
CA VAL A 40 -0.98 -1.94 0.39
C VAL A 40 -0.49 -0.84 -0.56
N GLU A 41 -1.37 0.04 -1.03
CA GLU A 41 -0.97 1.15 -1.91
C GLU A 41 0.01 2.12 -1.23
N GLU A 42 -0.25 2.49 0.03
CA GLU A 42 0.63 3.42 0.75
C GLU A 42 2.00 2.79 1.05
N LEU A 43 2.06 1.50 1.39
CA LEU A 43 3.33 0.78 1.51
C LEU A 43 4.06 0.69 0.17
N ALA A 44 3.36 0.41 -0.93
CA ALA A 44 3.97 0.36 -2.26
C ALA A 44 4.57 1.74 -2.66
N LYS A 45 3.83 2.83 -2.42
CA LYS A 45 4.32 4.21 -2.63
C LYS A 45 5.56 4.49 -1.78
N PHE A 46 5.56 4.06 -0.52
CA PHE A 46 6.71 4.23 0.35
C PHE A 46 7.95 3.47 -0.16
N TYR A 47 7.79 2.19 -0.54
CA TYR A 47 8.93 1.43 -1.06
C TYR A 47 9.46 2.02 -2.36
N GLU A 48 8.59 2.53 -3.23
CA GLU A 48 8.93 3.23 -4.48
C GLU A 48 9.74 4.50 -4.22
N HIS A 49 9.24 5.41 -3.38
CA HIS A 49 9.80 6.76 -3.25
C HIS A 49 10.91 6.89 -2.21
N HIS A 50 10.87 6.11 -1.13
CA HIS A 50 11.77 6.30 0.02
C HIS A 50 12.89 5.29 0.07
N THR A 51 12.61 4.04 -0.33
CA THR A 51 13.62 2.97 -0.30
C THR A 51 14.11 2.55 -1.68
N ARG A 52 13.45 3.03 -2.75
CA ARG A 52 13.64 2.57 -4.14
C ARG A 52 13.60 1.05 -4.29
N ASN A 53 12.85 0.38 -3.41
CA ASN A 53 12.66 -1.07 -3.44
C ASN A 53 11.45 -1.39 -4.31
N PHE A 54 11.63 -1.24 -5.63
CA PHE A 54 10.59 -1.50 -6.61
C PHE A 54 10.14 -2.96 -6.61
N GLY A 55 11.04 -3.91 -6.31
CA GLY A 55 10.70 -5.33 -6.22
C GLY A 55 9.65 -5.61 -5.14
N LYS A 56 9.84 -5.07 -3.93
CA LYS A 56 8.88 -5.23 -2.84
C LYS A 56 7.56 -4.51 -3.09
N ALA A 57 7.60 -3.32 -3.69
CA ALA A 57 6.38 -2.63 -4.09
C ALA A 57 5.57 -3.46 -5.11
N LEU A 58 6.25 -4.08 -6.07
CA LEU A 58 5.66 -4.89 -7.12
C LEU A 58 5.05 -6.18 -6.57
N GLU A 59 5.77 -6.87 -5.68
CA GLU A 59 5.30 -8.09 -5.03
C GLU A 59 3.98 -7.87 -4.29
N MET A 60 3.89 -6.81 -3.48
CA MET A 60 2.67 -6.52 -2.72
C MET A 60 1.48 -6.19 -3.62
N VAL A 61 1.68 -5.34 -4.63
CA VAL A 61 0.60 -4.95 -5.56
C VAL A 61 0.13 -6.15 -6.39
N ARG A 62 1.07 -6.97 -6.86
CA ARG A 62 0.75 -8.21 -7.60
C ARG A 62 -0.06 -9.17 -6.72
N LYS A 63 0.43 -9.45 -5.51
CA LYS A 63 -0.22 -10.35 -4.56
C LYS A 63 -1.66 -9.90 -4.26
N LEU A 64 -1.87 -8.59 -4.05
CA LEU A 64 -3.20 -8.04 -3.83
C LEU A 64 -4.13 -8.26 -5.04
N LEU A 65 -3.66 -8.01 -6.26
CA LEU A 65 -4.45 -8.21 -7.48
C LEU A 65 -4.83 -9.69 -7.72
N ASP A 66 -3.95 -10.61 -7.32
CA ASP A 66 -4.11 -12.05 -7.52
C ASP A 66 -5.01 -12.68 -6.45
N GLU A 67 -4.90 -12.24 -5.19
CA GLU A 67 -5.60 -12.87 -4.04
C GLU A 67 -6.93 -12.19 -3.66
N ALA A 68 -7.08 -10.88 -3.91
CA ALA A 68 -8.29 -10.16 -3.52
C ALA A 68 -9.44 -10.42 -4.51
N ARG A 69 -10.43 -11.19 -4.04
CA ARG A 69 -11.63 -11.55 -4.83
C ARG A 69 -12.65 -10.43 -4.97
N ASN A 70 -12.65 -9.47 -4.05
CA ASN A 70 -13.68 -8.42 -3.94
C ASN A 70 -13.13 -7.02 -4.19
N LEU A 71 -12.23 -6.87 -5.18
CA LEU A 71 -11.80 -5.55 -5.62
C LEU A 71 -12.89 -4.90 -6.46
N SER A 72 -13.22 -3.64 -6.17
CA SER A 72 -13.99 -2.83 -7.10
C SER A 72 -13.19 -2.60 -8.39
N ASN A 73 -13.88 -2.29 -9.50
CA ASN A 73 -13.22 -1.98 -10.77
C ASN A 73 -12.21 -0.84 -10.63
N THR A 74 -12.56 0.21 -9.88
CA THR A 74 -11.67 1.36 -9.62
C THR A 74 -10.42 0.97 -8.83
N GLU A 75 -10.55 0.11 -7.81
CA GLU A 75 -9.39 -0.37 -7.05
C GLU A 75 -8.47 -1.23 -7.93
N ARG A 76 -9.06 -2.12 -8.74
CA ARG A 76 -8.32 -2.96 -9.69
C ARG A 76 -7.55 -2.09 -10.70
N GLU A 77 -8.21 -1.12 -11.33
CA GLU A 77 -7.59 -0.19 -12.27
C GLU A 77 -6.44 0.59 -11.63
N SER A 78 -6.63 1.14 -10.41
CA SER A 78 -5.56 1.87 -9.70
C SER A 78 -4.33 0.99 -9.44
N LEU A 79 -4.56 -0.25 -9.01
CA LEU A 79 -3.50 -1.22 -8.74
C LEU A 79 -2.78 -1.66 -10.01
N GLU A 80 -3.51 -1.93 -11.10
CA GLU A 80 -2.94 -2.28 -12.40
C GLU A 80 -2.12 -1.12 -12.98
N HIS A 81 -2.61 0.12 -12.89
CA HIS A 81 -1.85 1.31 -13.28
C HIS A 81 -0.55 1.43 -12.48
N ARG A 82 -0.59 1.19 -11.16
CA ARG A 82 0.60 1.21 -10.31
C ARG A 82 1.57 0.09 -10.68
N LEU A 83 1.07 -1.12 -10.89
CA LEU A 83 1.86 -2.27 -11.29
C LEU A 83 2.60 -2.02 -12.61
N HIS A 84 1.92 -1.47 -13.61
CA HIS A 84 2.54 -1.09 -14.89
C HIS A 84 3.65 -0.04 -14.70
N ARG A 85 3.44 0.97 -13.83
CA ARG A 85 4.51 1.94 -13.51
C ARG A 85 5.71 1.28 -12.84
N LEU A 86 5.49 0.37 -11.88
CA LEU A 86 6.57 -0.31 -11.16
C LEU A 86 7.42 -1.20 -12.07
N HIS A 87 6.82 -1.87 -13.06
CA HIS A 87 7.56 -2.67 -14.06
C HIS A 87 8.52 -1.84 -14.91
N ARG A 88 8.26 -0.54 -15.10
CA ARG A 88 9.16 0.36 -15.86
C ARG A 88 10.41 0.77 -15.09
N HIS A 89 10.49 0.47 -13.79
CA HIS A 89 11.58 0.85 -12.91
C HIS A 89 12.44 -0.35 -12.44
N LYS A 90 12.26 -1.52 -13.06
CA LYS A 90 13.07 -2.72 -12.86
C LYS A 90 14.15 -2.81 -13.92
#